data_AF-A0A7K3M6C6-F1
#
_entry.id   AF-A0A7K3M6C6-F1
#
_cell.length_a   1.000
_cell.length_b   1.000
_cell.length_c   1.000
_cell.angle_alpha   90.00
_cell.angle_beta   90.00
_cell.angle_gamma   90.00
#
_symmetry.space_group_name_H-M   'P 1'
#
loop_
_entity.id
_entity.type
_entity.pdbx_description
1 polymer ?
#
loop_
_entity_poly.entity_id
_entity_poly.type
_entity_poly.pdbx_seq_one_letter_code
_entity_poly.pdbx_strand_id
1 'polypeptide(L)'
;MLASAVGVPVANLTVDVQPLLPDAVRDHIARAWKLRTTAAWANREAAAARRAAVSALAAEGLSLRDIGTILGVSHQRAHQLLNQPAAR
;
A
#
# COMPACT_ATOMS: atom_id res chain seq x y z
N MET A 1 32.66 -4.53 42.73
CA MET A 1 32.32 -5.92 43.09
C MET A 1 30.80 -6.09 43.09
N LEU A 2 30.20 -6.46 41.95
CA LEU A 2 28.80 -6.90 41.85
C LEU A 2 28.69 -7.96 40.72
N ALA A 3 29.46 -9.03 40.86
CA ALA A 3 29.43 -10.18 39.95
C ALA A 3 29.74 -11.45 40.75
N SER A 4 28.92 -11.78 41.76
CA SER A 4 28.94 -13.08 42.45
C SER A 4 27.78 -13.17 43.46
N ALA A 5 26.54 -13.21 42.98
CA ALA A 5 25.41 -13.49 43.89
C ALA A 5 24.25 -14.28 43.26
N VAL A 6 24.25 -14.56 41.96
CA VAL A 6 23.23 -15.43 41.37
C VAL A 6 23.93 -16.31 40.34
N GLY A 7 23.96 -17.62 40.58
CA GLY A 7 24.63 -18.63 39.75
C GLY A 7 23.96 -18.84 38.39
N VAL A 8 23.94 -17.79 37.57
CA VAL A 8 23.51 -17.85 36.17
C VAL A 8 24.78 -18.02 35.34
N PRO A 9 24.94 -19.13 34.59
CA PRO A 9 25.98 -19.24 33.57
C PRO A 9 25.90 -18.02 32.64
N VAL A 10 27.03 -17.49 32.17
CA VAL A 10 27.08 -16.39 31.18
C VAL A 10 26.56 -16.85 29.81
N ALA A 11 25.31 -17.28 29.75
CA ALA A 11 24.57 -17.60 28.56
C ALA A 11 23.81 -16.32 28.16
N ASN A 12 24.30 -15.69 27.09
CA ASN A 12 23.66 -14.64 26.27
C ASN A 12 22.41 -13.99 26.88
N LEU A 13 22.59 -12.85 27.53
CA LEU A 13 21.49 -11.98 27.96
C LEU A 13 21.02 -11.16 26.75
N THR A 14 19.95 -11.58 26.08
CA THR A 14 19.28 -10.75 25.08
C THR A 14 18.30 -9.82 25.79
N VAL A 15 18.70 -8.55 25.97
CA VAL A 15 17.83 -7.52 26.55
C VAL A 15 16.95 -6.96 25.43
N ASP A 16 15.65 -7.30 25.46
CA ASP A 16 14.64 -6.73 24.58
C ASP A 16 13.99 -5.52 25.28
N VAL A 17 14.31 -4.31 24.81
CA VAL A 17 13.72 -3.07 25.34
C VAL A 17 12.50 -2.74 24.50
N GLN A 18 11.31 -3.07 25.02
CA GLN A 18 10.05 -2.70 24.40
C GLN A 18 9.62 -1.31 24.90
N PRO A 19 9.53 -0.29 24.02
CA PRO A 19 9.06 1.02 24.42
C PRO A 19 7.57 0.97 24.79
N LEU A 20 7.25 1.35 26.03
CA LEU A 20 5.87 1.45 26.50
C LEU A 20 5.24 2.73 25.94
N LEU A 21 4.54 2.61 24.82
CA LEU A 21 3.80 3.73 24.23
C LEU A 21 2.55 4.07 25.07
N PRO A 22 2.11 5.33 25.13
CA PRO A 22 0.77 5.65 25.59
C PRO A 22 -0.31 5.02 24.68
N ASP A 23 -1.45 4.63 25.22
CA ASP A 23 -2.54 3.98 24.46
C ASP A 23 -2.96 4.78 23.23
N ALA A 24 -3.14 6.10 23.37
CA ALA A 24 -3.50 6.98 22.26
C ALA A 24 -2.49 6.91 21.10
N VAL A 25 -1.19 6.79 21.40
CA VAL A 25 -0.15 6.67 20.35
C VAL A 25 -0.25 5.32 19.65
N ARG A 26 -0.47 4.23 20.39
CA ARG A 26 -0.71 2.90 19.80
C ARG A 26 -1.94 2.91 18.88
N ASP A 27 -3.03 3.53 19.33
CA ASP A 27 -4.27 3.62 18.56
C ASP A 27 -4.09 4.40 17.27
N HIS A 28 -3.38 5.53 17.31
CA HIS A 28 -3.06 6.30 16.12
C HIS A 28 -2.19 5.51 15.13
N ILE A 29 -1.18 4.78 15.61
CA ILE A 29 -0.33 3.93 14.75
C ILE A 29 -1.15 2.81 14.14
N ALA A 30 -1.96 2.10 14.94
CA ALA A 30 -2.82 1.02 14.47
C ALA A 30 -3.82 1.52 13.41
N ARG A 31 -4.43 2.70 13.64
CA ARG A 31 -5.33 3.34 12.67
C ARG A 31 -4.60 3.72 11.38
N ALA A 32 -3.41 4.28 11.48
CA ALA A 32 -2.60 4.64 10.31
C ALA A 32 -2.25 3.41 9.46
N TRP A 33 -1.88 2.30 10.10
CA TRP A 33 -1.65 1.02 9.41
C TRP A 33 -2.90 0.50 8.71
N LYS A 34 -4.05 0.51 9.40
CA LYS A 34 -5.33 0.10 8.81
C LYS A 34 -5.67 0.94 7.58
N LEU A 35 -5.60 2.26 7.70
CA LEU A 35 -5.88 3.17 6.60
C LEU A 35 -4.91 2.99 5.43
N ARG A 36 -3.62 2.78 5.71
CA ARG A 36 -2.62 2.50 4.68
C ARG A 36 -2.95 1.22 3.91
N THR A 37 -3.32 0.15 4.60
CA THR A 37 -3.73 -1.11 3.97
C THR A 37 -5.00 -0.93 3.13
N THR A 38 -6.00 -0.23 3.65
CA THR A 38 -7.22 0.09 2.90
C THR A 38 -6.93 0.93 1.66
N ALA A 39 -6.09 1.97 1.78
CA ALA A 39 -5.70 2.81 0.65
C ALA A 39 -4.91 2.01 -0.39
N ALA A 40 -4.01 1.13 0.02
CA ALA A 40 -3.27 0.26 -0.90
C ALA A 40 -4.22 -0.66 -1.68
N TRP A 41 -5.21 -1.26 -1.01
CA TRP A 41 -6.22 -2.08 -1.67
C TRP A 41 -7.08 -1.25 -2.62
N ALA A 42 -7.66 -0.13 -2.15
CA ALA A 42 -8.52 0.72 -2.96
C ALA A 42 -7.79 1.28 -4.20
N ASN A 43 -6.51 1.64 -4.07
CA ASN A 43 -5.69 2.09 -5.19
C ASN A 43 -5.46 0.98 -6.23
N ARG A 44 -5.29 -0.27 -5.80
CA ARG A 44 -5.19 -1.42 -6.73
C ARG A 44 -6.50 -1.64 -7.47
N GLU A 45 -7.62 -1.67 -6.76
CA GLU A 45 -8.94 -1.84 -7.36
C GLU A 45 -9.27 -0.72 -8.34
N ALA A 46 -9.02 0.55 -7.96
CA ALA A 46 -9.21 1.69 -8.84
C ALA A 46 -8.30 1.66 -10.08
N ALA A 47 -7.08 1.12 -9.96
CA ALA A 47 -6.22 0.91 -11.12
C ALA A 47 -6.78 -0.18 -12.05
N ALA A 48 -7.29 -1.29 -11.51
CA ALA A 48 -7.91 -2.36 -12.30
C ALA A 48 -9.18 -1.86 -13.01
N ALA A 49 -10.09 -1.20 -12.28
CA ALA A 49 -11.33 -0.65 -12.82
C ALA A 49 -11.09 0.37 -13.94
N ARG A 50 -10.09 1.26 -13.78
CA ARG A 50 -9.72 2.21 -14.84
C ARG A 50 -9.22 1.52 -16.11
N ARG A 51 -8.42 0.46 -15.98
CA ARG A 51 -7.98 -0.30 -17.16
C ARG A 51 -9.16 -0.96 -17.86
N ALA A 52 -10.04 -1.60 -17.09
CA ALA A 52 -11.26 -2.20 -17.65
C ALA A 52 -12.12 -1.16 -18.38
N ALA A 53 -12.29 0.03 -17.80
CA ALA A 53 -13.01 1.13 -18.45
C ALA A 53 -12.33 1.59 -19.75
N VAL A 54 -11.00 1.75 -19.76
CA VAL A 54 -10.25 2.10 -20.99
C VAL A 54 -10.45 1.04 -22.06
N SER A 55 -10.32 -0.24 -21.72
CA SER A 55 -10.52 -1.35 -22.67
C SER A 55 -11.94 -1.40 -23.23
N ALA A 56 -12.96 -1.21 -22.39
CA ALA A 56 -14.35 -1.18 -22.83
C ALA A 56 -14.63 0.00 -23.77
N LEU A 57 -14.19 1.21 -23.41
CA LEU A 57 -14.39 2.39 -24.24
C LEU A 57 -13.63 2.30 -25.58
N ALA A 58 -12.43 1.73 -25.57
CA ALA A 58 -11.68 1.50 -26.80
C ALA A 58 -12.36 0.47 -27.71
N ALA A 59 -12.99 -0.56 -27.13
CA ALA A 59 -13.77 -1.56 -27.88
C ALA A 59 -15.03 -0.95 -28.54
N GLU A 60 -15.61 0.09 -27.93
CA GLU A 60 -16.68 0.91 -28.51
C GLU A 60 -16.18 1.90 -29.58
N GLY A 61 -14.88 1.89 -29.90
CA GLY A 61 -14.27 2.69 -30.96
C GLY A 61 -13.93 4.13 -30.57
N LEU A 62 -13.98 4.48 -29.28
CA LEU A 62 -13.60 5.83 -28.84
C LEU A 62 -12.10 6.07 -29.02
N SER A 63 -11.77 7.32 -29.38
CA SER A 63 -10.36 7.74 -29.46
C SER A 63 -9.73 7.78 -28.07
N LEU A 64 -8.42 7.50 -27.97
CA LEU A 64 -7.67 7.60 -26.72
C LEU A 64 -7.70 9.02 -26.12
N ARG A 65 -7.97 10.05 -26.93
CA ARG A 65 -8.06 11.44 -26.49
C ARG A 65 -9.37 11.67 -25.72
N ASP A 66 -10.47 11.13 -26.24
CA ASP A 66 -11.77 11.24 -25.60
C ASP A 66 -11.81 10.39 -24.33
N ILE A 67 -11.25 9.18 -24.39
CA ILE A 67 -11.09 8.31 -23.22
C ILE A 67 -10.27 9.00 -22.12
N GLY A 68 -9.18 9.67 -22.50
CA GLY A 68 -8.38 10.47 -21.55
C GLY A 68 -9.24 11.55 -20.87
N THR A 69 -10.01 12.30 -21.66
CA THR A 69 -10.89 13.35 -21.16
C THR A 69 -11.95 12.80 -20.19
N ILE A 70 -12.62 11.70 -20.55
CA ILE A 70 -13.64 11.03 -19.73
C ILE A 70 -13.06 10.57 -18.38
N LEU A 71 -11.85 10.00 -18.41
CA LEU A 71 -11.19 9.47 -17.21
C LEU A 71 -10.38 10.51 -16.44
N GLY A 72 -10.37 11.77 -16.87
CA GLY A 72 -9.61 12.85 -16.24
C GLY A 72 -8.09 12.64 -16.29
N VAL A 73 -7.59 12.01 -17.36
CA VAL A 73 -6.16 11.75 -17.57
C VAL A 73 -5.70 12.22 -18.94
N SER A 74 -4.38 12.36 -19.13
CA SER A 74 -3.84 12.68 -20.45
C SER A 74 -4.05 11.54 -21.44
N HIS A 75 -4.05 11.87 -22.74
CA HIS A 75 -4.04 10.88 -23.83
C HIS A 75 -2.93 9.83 -23.66
N GLN A 76 -1.71 10.26 -23.32
CA GLN A 76 -0.60 9.33 -23.08
C GLN A 76 -0.89 8.36 -21.93
N ARG A 77 -1.57 8.83 -20.88
CA ARG A 77 -1.94 7.97 -19.76
C ARG A 77 -3.05 6.98 -20.13
N ALA A 78 -4.03 7.39 -20.93
CA ALA A 78 -5.04 6.48 -21.47
C ALA A 78 -4.40 5.38 -22.33
N HIS A 79 -3.46 5.75 -23.21
CA HIS A 79 -2.67 4.79 -23.99
C HIS A 79 -1.90 3.79 -23.10
N GLN A 80 -1.23 4.27 -22.05
CA GLN A 80 -0.53 3.40 -21.10
C GLN A 80 -1.47 2.45 -20.36
N LEU A 81 -2.66 2.90 -19.98
CA LEU A 81 -3.64 2.07 -19.28
C LEU A 81 -4.19 0.96 -20.18
N LEU A 82 -4.33 1.21 -21.48
CA LEU A 82 -4.73 0.19 -22.45
C LEU A 82 -3.65 -0.89 -22.65
N ASN A 83 -2.38 -0.47 -22.64
CA ASN A 83 -1.25 -1.35 -23.00
C ASN A 83 -0.54 -2.00 -21.82
N GLN A 84 -0.85 -1.62 -20.57
CA GLN A 84 -0.27 -2.26 -19.40
C GLN A 84 -1.00 -3.57 -19.11
N PRO A 85 -0.28 -4.71 -19.07
CA PRO A 85 -0.89 -5.96 -18.65
C PRO A 85 -1.41 -5.83 -17.22
N ALA A 86 -2.56 -6.47 -16.94
CA ALA A 86 -3.05 -6.60 -15.57
C ALA A 86 -1.93 -7.25 -14.73
N ALA A 87 -1.53 -6.58 -13.65
CA ALA A 87 -0.57 -7.14 -12.72
C ALA A 87 -1.13 -8.50 -12.24
N ARG A 88 -0.42 -9.57 -12.56
CA ARG A 88 -0.73 -10.94 -12.10
C ARG A 88 -0.60 -11.03 -10.59
#